data_AF-A0A3Q3WGS4-F1
#
_entry.id   AF-A0A3Q3WGS4-F1
#
_cell.length_a   1.000
_cell.length_b   1.000
_cell.length_c   1.000
_cell.angle_alpha   90.00
_cell.angle_beta   90.00
_cell.angle_gamma   90.00
#
_symmetry.space_group_name_H-M   'P 1'
#
loop_
_entity.id
_entity.type
_entity.pdbx_description
1 polymer ?
#
loop_
_entity_poly.entity_id
_entity_poly.type
_entity_poly.pdbx_seq_one_letter_code
_entity_poly.pdbx_strand_id
1 'polypeptide(L)'
;MSSMRTIISSASLAAVAVVGYGMWSLIAPGEDRRRELIKNLPESNPVRMEETRKRNALVMQVIKEAAETNENVARGAWQPSK
;
A
#
# COMPACT_ATOMS: atom_id res chain seq x y z
N MET A 1 7.01 -5.13 -44.74
CA MET A 1 7.73 -6.11 -43.87
C MET A 1 7.34 -7.50 -44.32
N SER A 2 8.28 -8.46 -44.37
CA SER A 2 7.98 -9.84 -44.84
C SER A 2 6.98 -10.54 -43.91
N SER A 3 5.94 -11.15 -44.48
CA SER A 3 4.91 -11.89 -43.73
C SER A 3 5.49 -12.99 -42.84
N MET A 4 6.59 -13.61 -43.28
CA MET A 4 7.33 -14.60 -42.48
C MET A 4 7.89 -13.99 -41.19
N ARG A 5 8.45 -12.78 -41.27
CA ARG A 5 8.98 -12.07 -40.11
C ARG A 5 7.88 -11.71 -39.13
N THR A 6 6.70 -11.35 -39.64
CA THR A 6 5.52 -11.07 -38.81
C THR A 6 5.05 -12.31 -38.06
N ILE A 7 4.94 -13.46 -38.74
CA ILE A 7 4.53 -14.74 -38.12
C ILE A 7 5.51 -15.17 -37.01
N ILE A 8 6.81 -15.10 -37.28
CA ILE A 8 7.82 -15.47 -36.28
C ILE A 8 7.78 -14.52 -35.08
N SER A 9 7.60 -13.21 -35.33
CA SER A 9 7.54 -12.21 -34.26
C SER A 9 6.30 -12.38 -33.38
N SER A 10 5.14 -12.67 -33.96
CA SER A 10 3.90 -12.87 -33.21
C SER A 10 3.92 -14.17 -32.41
N ALA A 11 4.47 -15.25 -32.99
CA ALA A 11 4.66 -16.51 -32.28
C ALA A 11 5.61 -16.36 -31.08
N SER A 12 6.70 -15.61 -31.26
CA SER A 12 7.65 -15.31 -30.18
C SER A 12 7.00 -14.52 -29.05
N LEU A 13 6.20 -13.51 -29.38
CA LEU A 13 5.44 -12.72 -28.39
C LEU A 13 4.44 -13.58 -27.61
N ALA A 14 3.70 -14.45 -28.31
CA ALA A 14 2.76 -15.36 -27.67
C ALA A 14 3.48 -16.33 -26.71
N ALA A 15 4.63 -16.87 -27.11
CA ALA A 15 5.43 -17.76 -26.27
C ALA A 15 5.89 -17.05 -24.97
N VAL A 16 6.40 -15.82 -25.07
CA VAL A 16 6.81 -15.03 -23.90
C VAL A 16 5.62 -14.73 -22.99
N ALA A 17 4.47 -14.39 -23.55
CA ALA A 17 3.26 -14.12 -22.76
C ALA A 17 2.80 -15.35 -21.96
N VAL A 18 2.83 -16.54 -22.57
CA VAL A 18 2.45 -17.80 -21.90
C VAL A 18 3.42 -18.13 -20.77
N VAL A 19 4.73 -18.02 -21.01
CA VAL A 19 5.75 -18.27 -19.98
C VAL A 19 5.63 -17.28 -18.83
N GLY A 20 5.48 -15.99 -19.14
CA GLY A 20 5.31 -14.94 -18.14
C GLY A 20 4.06 -15.15 -17.28
N TYR A 21 2.93 -15.50 -17.91
CA TYR A 21 1.69 -15.79 -17.21
C TYR A 21 1.80 -17.04 -16.32
N GLY A 22 2.41 -18.12 -16.83
CA GLY A 22 2.64 -19.35 -16.06
C GLY A 22 3.59 -19.12 -14.87
N MET A 23 4.61 -18.30 -15.03
CA MET A 23 5.52 -17.97 -13.92
C MET A 23 4.83 -17.09 -12.87
N TRP A 24 3.99 -16.15 -13.30
CA TRP A 24 3.19 -15.35 -12.37
C TRP A 24 2.20 -16.23 -11.61
N SER A 25 1.48 -17.15 -12.25
CA SER A 25 0.49 -17.99 -11.55
C SER A 25 1.08 -18.87 -10.44
N LEU A 26 2.37 -19.23 -10.54
CA LEU A 26 3.09 -19.97 -9.49
C LEU A 26 3.51 -19.09 -8.30
N ILE A 27 3.80 -17.81 -8.53
CA ILE A 27 4.29 -16.87 -7.50
C ILE A 27 3.14 -16.10 -6.86
N ALA A 28 2.08 -15.80 -7.61
CA ALA A 28 0.91 -15.10 -7.09
C ALA A 28 0.31 -15.91 -5.93
N PRO A 29 0.21 -15.34 -4.73
CA PRO A 29 -0.52 -16.00 -3.65
C PRO A 29 -1.96 -16.20 -4.14
N GLY A 30 -2.40 -17.47 -4.18
CA GLY A 30 -3.76 -17.82 -4.58
C GLY A 30 -4.80 -17.07 -3.74
N GLU A 31 -6.04 -16.99 -4.22
CA GLU A 31 -7.12 -16.27 -3.55
C GLU A 31 -7.28 -16.68 -2.07
N ASP A 32 -7.06 -17.95 -1.75
CA ASP A 32 -7.12 -18.46 -0.37
C ASP A 32 -6.04 -17.85 0.52
N ARG A 33 -4.79 -17.79 0.04
CA ARG A 33 -3.69 -17.15 0.78
C ARG A 33 -3.91 -15.65 0.91
N ARG A 34 -4.49 -15.00 -0.10
CA ARG A 34 -4.89 -13.58 -0.03
C ARG A 34 -5.99 -13.37 1.02
N ARG A 35 -6.99 -14.25 1.08
CA ARG A 35 -8.06 -14.22 2.10
C ARG A 35 -7.51 -14.46 3.51
N GLU A 36 -6.56 -15.37 3.69
CA GLU A 36 -5.87 -15.59 4.97
C GLU A 36 -5.05 -14.39 5.42
N LEU A 37 -4.32 -13.76 4.50
CA LEU A 37 -3.60 -12.52 4.79
C LEU A 37 -4.56 -11.43 5.23
N ILE A 38 -5.70 -11.26 4.55
CA ILE A 38 -6.72 -10.25 4.89
C ILE A 38 -7.35 -10.51 6.27
N LYS A 39 -7.60 -11.78 6.62
CA LYS A 39 -8.13 -12.15 7.93
C LYS A 39 -7.19 -11.79 9.08
N ASN A 40 -5.88 -11.75 8.84
CA ASN A 40 -4.88 -11.43 9.85
C ASN A 40 -4.51 -9.93 9.89
N LEU A 41 -5.16 -9.07 9.10
CA LEU A 41 -4.91 -7.63 9.24
C LEU A 41 -5.34 -7.16 10.64
N PRO A 42 -4.59 -6.23 11.27
CA PRO A 42 -4.99 -5.65 12.54
C PRO A 42 -6.35 -4.93 12.48
N GLU A 43 -6.79 -4.55 11.28
CA GLU A 43 -8.07 -3.92 10.97
C GLU A 43 -9.25 -4.90 10.86
N SER A 44 -9.01 -6.22 10.71
CA SER A 44 -10.09 -7.21 10.60
C SER A 44 -10.70 -7.57 11.96
N ASN A 45 -10.03 -7.22 13.06
CA ASN A 45 -10.49 -7.49 14.42
C ASN A 45 -11.22 -6.24 14.98
N PRO A 46 -12.55 -6.30 15.19
CA PRO A 46 -13.33 -5.15 15.67
C PRO A 46 -12.88 -4.65 17.05
N VAL A 47 -12.37 -5.54 17.91
CA VAL A 47 -11.87 -5.18 19.25
C VAL A 47 -10.59 -4.35 19.17
N ARG A 48 -9.66 -4.76 18.29
CA ARG A 48 -8.41 -4.01 18.04
C ARG A 48 -8.67 -2.65 17.39
N MET A 49 -9.71 -2.54 16.55
CA MET A 49 -10.12 -1.28 15.97
C MET A 49 -10.62 -0.29 17.03
N GLU A 50 -11.44 -0.73 17.98
CA GLU A 50 -11.92 0.15 19.05
C GLU A 50 -10.78 0.66 19.95
N GLU A 51 -9.85 -0.22 20.33
CA GLU A 51 -8.66 0.15 21.09
C GLU A 51 -7.80 1.17 20.32
N THR A 52 -7.57 0.93 19.03
CA THR A 52 -6.82 1.83 18.17
C THR A 52 -7.53 3.18 18.01
N ARG A 53 -8.86 3.17 17.89
CA ARG A 53 -9.67 4.39 17.77
C ARG A 53 -9.60 5.23 19.04
N LYS A 54 -9.71 4.60 20.22
CA LYS A 54 -9.55 5.27 21.52
C LYS A 54 -8.15 5.84 21.68
N ARG A 55 -7.11 5.06 21.37
CA ARG A 55 -5.72 5.52 21.40
C ARG A 55 -5.50 6.71 20.46
N ASN A 56 -6.00 6.64 19.23
CA ASN A 56 -5.83 7.70 18.24
C ASN A 56 -6.56 8.98 18.66
N ALA A 57 -7.75 8.87 19.25
CA ALA A 57 -8.47 10.01 19.80
C ALA A 57 -7.68 10.71 20.91
N LEU A 58 -7.09 9.95 21.84
CA LEU A 58 -6.26 10.50 22.91
C LEU A 58 -5.00 11.18 22.37
N VAL A 59 -4.30 10.54 21.43
CA VAL A 59 -3.11 11.12 20.78
C VAL A 59 -3.49 12.41 20.04
N MET A 60 -4.60 12.42 19.31
CA MET A 60 -5.06 13.61 18.59
C MET A 60 -5.44 14.75 19.54
N GLN A 61 -6.03 14.45 20.69
CA GLN A 61 -6.31 15.43 21.73
C GLN A 61 -5.03 16.08 22.24
N VAL A 62 -4.00 15.28 22.56
CA VAL A 62 -2.70 15.78 23.02
C VAL A 62 -2.00 16.62 21.95
N ILE A 63 -2.02 16.18 20.69
CA ILE A 63 -1.44 16.95 19.58
C ILE A 63 -2.16 18.29 19.42
N LYS A 64 -3.49 18.30 19.49
CA LYS A 64 -4.28 19.52 19.39
C LYS A 64 -3.97 20.49 20.53
N GLU A 65 -3.91 19.99 21.76
CA GLU A 65 -3.54 20.76 22.93
C GLU A 65 -2.14 21.37 22.77
N ALA A 66 -1.15 20.55 22.40
CA ALA A 66 0.22 21.00 22.13
C ALA A 66 0.32 22.00 20.96
N ALA A 67 -0.57 21.88 19.96
CA ALA A 67 -0.62 22.84 18.86
C ALA A 67 -1.21 24.19 19.26
N GLU A 68 -2.15 24.18 20.21
CA GLU A 68 -2.81 25.38 20.74
C GLU A 68 -1.91 26.12 21.74
N THR A 69 -0.99 25.45 22.44
CA THR A 69 -0.08 26.09 23.41
C THR A 69 0.92 27.06 22.76
N ASN A 70 1.44 27.98 23.58
CA ASN A 70 2.48 28.95 23.18
C ASN A 70 3.86 28.29 22.98
N GLU A 71 4.03 27.04 23.40
CA GLU A 71 5.27 26.26 23.23
C GLU A 71 5.33 25.54 21.88
N ASN A 72 4.33 25.76 21.01
CA ASN A 72 4.31 25.22 19.67
C ASN A 72 5.49 25.76 18.83
N VAL A 73 6.54 24.95 18.73
CA VAL A 73 7.76 25.24 17.96
C VAL A 73 7.49 25.57 16.49
N ALA A 74 6.40 25.08 15.91
CA ALA A 74 6.03 25.37 14.52
C ALA A 74 5.58 26.83 14.31
N ARG A 75 5.17 27.55 15.37
CA ARG A 75 4.77 28.96 15.29
C ARG A 75 5.96 29.92 15.19
N GLY A 76 7.13 29.56 15.72
CA GLY A 76 8.31 30.43 15.79
C GLY A 76 9.49 30.04 14.90
N ALA A 77 9.60 28.76 14.50
CA ALA A 77 10.77 28.27 13.77
C ALA A 77 10.71 28.48 12.23
N TRP A 78 9.56 28.87 11.69
CA TRP A 78 9.34 29.10 10.25
C TRP A 78 9.17 30.60 9.93
N GLN A 79 10.08 31.45 10.40
CA GLN A 79 10.30 32.76 9.79
C GLN A 79 11.43 32.59 8.75
N PRO A 80 11.16 32.63 7.43
CA PRO A 80 12.25 32.68 6.46
C PRO A 80 13.01 33.99 6.69
N SER A 81 14.28 33.87 7.06
CA SER A 81 15.20 35.01 7.10
C SER A 81 15.21 35.65 5.71
N LYS A 82 14.83 36.93 5.64
CA LYS A 82 14.90 37.74 4.42
C LYS A 82 16.35 37.87 3.93
#